data_AF-A0A659UGW2-F1
#
_entry.id   AF-A0A659UGW2-F1
#
_cell.length_a   1.000
_cell.length_b   1.000
_cell.length_c   1.000
_cell.angle_alpha   90.00
_cell.angle_beta   90.00
_cell.angle_gamma   90.00
#
_symmetry.space_group_name_H-M   'P 1'
#
loop_
_entity.id
_entity.type
_entity.pdbx_description
1 polymer ?
#
loop_
_entity_poly.entity_id
_entity_poly.type
_entity_poly.pdbx_seq_one_letter_code
_entity_poly.pdbx_strand_id
1 'polypeptide(L)'
;IEGLKRLVRDAGRAGIPCIGYNFSIAGVWGWSRGPFARGEAMSVGLDLSAIDPDLPLPDGVVWNMRYRAGRPGSETVKVSSEELWQRLDVFLREIVPVAEEAGVVMA
;
A
#
# COMPACT_ATOMS: atom_id res chain seq x y z
N ILE A 1 -3.62 10.99 10.94
CA ILE A 1 -3.06 11.66 9.75
C ILE A 1 -1.96 12.69 10.09
N GLU A 2 -1.99 13.32 11.27
CA GLU A 2 -0.99 14.34 11.68
C GLU A 2 0.47 13.92 11.56
N GLY A 3 0.81 12.67 11.90
CA GLY A 3 2.18 12.15 11.71
C GLY A 3 2.63 12.17 10.24
N LEU A 4 1.71 11.89 9.30
CA LEU A 4 1.99 11.96 7.87
C LEU A 4 2.11 13.40 7.39
N LYS A 5 1.23 14.31 7.85
CA LYS A 5 1.36 15.75 7.55
C LYS A 5 2.72 16.28 8.03
N ARG A 6 3.17 15.89 9.23
CA ARG A 6 4.51 16.23 9.72
C ARG A 6 5.60 15.67 8.81
N LEU A 7 5.51 14.41 8.40
CA LEU A 7 6.46 13.80 7.47
C LEU A 7 6.56 14.56 6.15
N VAL A 8 5.44 14.97 5.57
CA VAL A 8 5.41 15.77 4.33
C VAL A 8 6.10 17.12 4.53
N ARG A 9 5.80 17.84 5.62
CA ARG A 9 6.50 19.09 5.95
C ARG A 9 7.99 18.89 6.17
N ASP A 10 8.37 17.79 6.82
CA ASP A 10 9.77 17.44 7.08
C ASP A 10 10.51 17.17 5.76
N ALA A 11 9.87 16.48 4.81
CA ALA A 11 10.40 16.26 3.47
C ALA A 11 10.61 17.56 2.70
N GLY A 12 9.63 18.47 2.71
CA GLY A 12 9.75 19.80 2.09
C GLY A 12 10.90 20.61 2.69
N ARG A 13 11.04 20.64 4.03
CA ARG A 13 12.18 21.30 4.70
C ARG A 13 13.52 20.69 4.34
N ALA A 14 13.57 19.38 4.05
CA ALA A 14 14.77 18.70 3.62
C ALA A 14 15.06 18.88 2.12
N GLY A 15 14.20 19.57 1.36
CA GLY A 15 14.35 19.76 -0.08
C GLY A 15 14.02 18.52 -0.91
N ILE A 16 13.26 17.56 -0.35
CA ILE A 16 12.82 16.36 -1.06
C ILE A 16 11.55 16.72 -1.86
N PRO A 17 11.58 16.66 -3.20
CA PRO A 17 10.50 17.23 -4.02
C PRO A 17 9.28 16.32 -4.19
N CYS A 18 9.39 15.04 -3.83
CA CYS A 18 8.36 14.05 -4.13
C CYS A 18 8.32 12.94 -3.09
N ILE A 19 7.12 12.49 -2.75
CA ILE A 19 6.87 11.30 -1.92
C ILE A 19 6.00 10.34 -2.73
N GLY A 20 6.53 9.14 -2.97
CA GLY A 20 5.77 8.02 -3.51
C GLY A 20 4.86 7.40 -2.45
N TYR A 21 3.59 7.15 -2.75
CA TYR A 21 2.65 6.48 -1.86
C TYR A 21 1.78 5.45 -2.59
N ASN A 22 1.15 4.57 -1.82
CA ASN A 22 0.20 3.59 -2.33
C ASN A 22 -1.00 3.50 -1.38
N PHE A 23 -2.21 3.57 -1.93
CA PHE A 23 -3.46 3.44 -1.18
C PHE A 23 -4.14 2.09 -1.43
N SER A 24 -3.37 1.00 -1.30
CA SER A 24 -3.85 -0.39 -1.41
C SER A 24 -3.67 -1.08 -0.08
N ILE A 25 -4.65 -1.81 0.45
CA ILE A 25 -4.49 -2.55 1.72
C ILE A 25 -3.65 -3.82 1.53
N ALA A 26 -3.81 -4.51 0.40
CA ALA A 26 -3.09 -5.74 0.11
C ALA A 26 -1.64 -5.48 -0.33
N GLY A 27 -1.31 -4.27 -0.80
CA GLY A 27 -0.03 -3.99 -1.43
C GLY A 27 0.07 -4.61 -2.82
N VAL A 28 1.27 -5.05 -3.23
CA VAL A 28 1.49 -5.76 -4.50
C VAL A 28 1.18 -7.24 -4.30
N TRP A 29 -0.09 -7.61 -4.42
CA TRP A 29 -0.56 -8.97 -4.12
C TRP A 29 -0.38 -9.94 -5.32
N GLY A 30 -0.43 -11.25 -5.04
CA GLY A 30 -0.64 -12.28 -6.06
C GLY A 30 0.58 -12.71 -6.86
N TRP A 31 1.77 -12.18 -6.57
CA TRP A 31 2.99 -12.57 -7.28
C TRP A 31 3.65 -13.80 -6.66
N SER A 32 4.28 -14.60 -7.52
CA SER A 32 5.22 -15.64 -7.14
C SER A 32 6.61 -15.33 -7.73
N ARG A 33 7.66 -15.97 -7.20
CA ARG A 33 9.03 -15.82 -7.71
C ARG A 33 9.44 -17.11 -8.41
N GLY A 34 9.89 -17.00 -9.65
CA GLY A 34 10.26 -18.14 -10.50
C GLY A 34 11.17 -17.73 -11.66
N PRO A 35 11.70 -18.69 -12.45
CA PRO A 35 12.57 -18.44 -13.59
C PRO A 35 11.80 -17.92 -14.82
N PHE A 36 11.05 -16.84 -14.64
CA PHE A 36 10.10 -16.31 -15.63
C PHE A 36 10.74 -15.38 -16.67
N ALA A 37 11.94 -14.85 -16.39
CA ALA A 37 12.60 -13.91 -17.29
C ALA A 37 13.47 -14.63 -18.35
N ARG A 38 13.88 -13.88 -19.38
CA ARG A 38 14.72 -14.37 -20.49
C ARG A 38 15.96 -15.09 -19.96
N GLY A 39 16.23 -16.28 -20.49
CA GLY A 39 17.36 -17.11 -20.07
C GLY A 39 17.16 -17.75 -18.69
N GLU A 40 15.91 -18.05 -18.32
CA GLU A 40 15.55 -18.69 -17.04
C GLU A 40 15.92 -17.86 -15.79
N ALA A 41 16.06 -16.55 -15.96
CA ALA A 41 16.39 -15.67 -14.85
C ALA A 41 15.22 -15.55 -13.86
N MET A 42 15.55 -15.53 -12.56
CA MET A 42 14.58 -15.39 -11.49
C MET A 42 13.90 -14.01 -11.54
N SER A 43 12.58 -14.00 -11.61
CA SER A 43 11.74 -12.81 -11.64
C SER A 43 10.46 -13.02 -10.82
N VAL A 44 9.68 -11.96 -10.66
CA VAL A 44 8.30 -12.02 -10.16
C VAL A 44 7.34 -12.20 -11.33
N GLY A 45 6.26 -12.95 -11.11
CA GLY A 45 5.19 -13.18 -12.08
C GLY A 45 3.84 -13.28 -11.39
N LEU A 46 2.79 -12.85 -12.07
CA LEU A 46 1.40 -13.01 -11.66
C LEU A 46 0.76 -14.07 -12.55
N ASP A 47 0.29 -15.16 -11.94
CA ASP A 47 -0.48 -16.21 -12.61
C ASP A 47 -1.81 -16.38 -11.88
N LEU A 48 -2.88 -15.83 -12.46
CA LEU A 48 -4.22 -15.90 -11.90
C LEU A 48 -4.78 -17.33 -11.85
N SER A 49 -4.23 -18.27 -12.64
CA SER A 49 -4.66 -19.68 -12.58
C SER A 49 -4.06 -20.43 -11.39
N ALA A 50 -2.99 -19.89 -10.80
CA ALA A 50 -2.26 -20.47 -9.69
C ALA A 50 -2.61 -19.84 -8.33
N ILE A 51 -3.51 -18.86 -8.29
CA ILE A 51 -3.88 -18.12 -7.07
C ILE A 51 -5.40 -18.00 -6.93
N ASP A 52 -5.87 -17.97 -5.68
CA ASP A 52 -7.25 -17.61 -5.35
C ASP A 52 -7.36 -16.08 -5.21
N PRO A 53 -8.04 -15.38 -6.13
CA PRO A 53 -8.18 -13.91 -6.10
C PRO A 53 -8.99 -13.39 -4.92
N ASP A 54 -9.85 -14.23 -4.34
CA ASP A 54 -10.73 -13.85 -3.25
C ASP A 54 -10.17 -14.26 -1.89
N LEU A 55 -8.94 -14.79 -1.85
CA LEU A 55 -8.27 -15.19 -0.62
C LEU A 55 -8.13 -13.97 0.31
N PRO A 56 -8.76 -13.98 1.50
CA PRO A 56 -8.68 -12.85 2.42
C PRO A 56 -7.26 -12.60 2.90
N LEU A 57 -6.93 -11.33 3.18
CA LEU A 57 -5.65 -10.99 3.80
C LEU A 57 -5.52 -11.68 5.16
N PRO A 58 -4.39 -12.37 5.42
CA PRO A 58 -4.15 -13.00 6.70
C PRO A 58 -4.15 -11.99 7.84
N ASP A 59 -4.67 -12.39 9.00
CA ASP A 59 -4.60 -11.58 10.21
C ASP A 59 -3.14 -11.20 10.55
N GLY A 60 -2.94 -9.94 10.92
CA GLY A 60 -1.61 -9.38 11.21
C GLY A 60 -0.76 -9.06 9.99
N VAL A 61 -1.34 -9.05 8.77
CA VAL A 61 -0.68 -8.65 7.52
C VAL A 61 -1.39 -7.45 6.89
N VAL A 62 -0.63 -6.44 6.49
CA VAL A 62 -1.07 -5.28 5.69
C VAL A 62 0.08 -4.90 4.76
N TRP A 63 -0.20 -4.49 3.52
CA TRP A 63 0.81 -4.06 2.54
C TRP A 63 1.91 -5.11 2.29
N ASN A 64 1.54 -6.40 2.26
CA ASN A 64 2.48 -7.53 2.26
C ASN A 64 3.49 -7.56 3.41
N MET A 65 3.27 -6.79 4.48
CA MET A 65 4.11 -6.77 5.67
C MET A 65 3.39 -7.42 6.84
N ARG A 66 4.09 -8.33 7.53
CA ARG A 66 3.63 -8.89 8.80
C ARG A 66 4.02 -7.94 9.93
N TYR A 67 3.05 -7.20 10.45
CA TYR A 67 3.28 -6.27 11.57
C TYR A 67 3.02 -6.92 12.93
N ARG A 68 2.36 -8.07 12.95
CA ARG A 68 2.19 -8.92 14.14
C ARG A 68 1.92 -10.38 13.77
N ALA A 69 2.04 -11.27 14.76
CA ALA A 69 1.56 -12.64 14.62
C ALA A 69 0.03 -12.65 14.38
N GLY A 70 -0.41 -13.51 13.46
CA GLY A 70 -1.82 -13.78 13.22
C GLY A 70 -2.42 -14.54 14.39
N ARG A 71 -3.66 -14.21 14.75
CA ARG A 71 -4.38 -14.89 15.83
C ARG A 71 -5.30 -15.96 15.23
N PRO A 72 -5.28 -17.20 15.77
CA PRO A 72 -6.21 -18.25 15.32
C PRO A 72 -7.67 -17.81 15.48
N GLY A 73 -8.50 -18.08 14.47
CA GLY A 73 -9.92 -17.76 14.49
C GLY A 73 -10.27 -16.28 14.35
N SER A 74 -9.30 -15.41 14.05
CA SER A 74 -9.61 -14.00 13.75
C SER A 74 -10.49 -13.87 12.51
N GLU A 75 -11.49 -13.01 12.62
CA GLU A 75 -12.32 -12.64 11.48
C GLU A 75 -11.50 -11.93 10.41
N THR A 76 -11.91 -12.13 9.16
CA THR A 76 -11.28 -11.46 8.03
C THR A 76 -11.68 -9.99 8.02
N VAL A 77 -10.70 -9.11 7.84
CA VAL A 77 -10.97 -7.69 7.63
C VAL A 77 -11.68 -7.55 6.28
N LYS A 78 -12.86 -6.94 6.30
CA LYS A 78 -13.63 -6.62 5.11
C LYS A 78 -13.71 -5.11 4.95
N VAL A 79 -13.62 -4.64 3.72
CA VAL A 79 -13.81 -3.23 3.36
C VAL A 79 -14.54 -3.21 2.03
N SER A 80 -15.51 -2.32 1.88
CA SER A 80 -16.17 -2.12 0.59
C SER A 80 -15.32 -1.21 -0.31
N SER A 81 -15.55 -1.28 -1.62
CA SER A 81 -14.94 -0.34 -2.57
C SER A 81 -15.30 1.11 -2.24
N GLU A 82 -16.56 1.35 -1.85
CA GLU A 82 -17.04 2.68 -1.45
C GLU A 82 -16.28 3.20 -0.22
N GLU A 83 -16.11 2.37 0.81
CA GLU A 83 -15.38 2.75 2.01
C GLU A 83 -13.90 3.04 1.72
N LEU A 84 -13.27 2.29 0.81
CA LEU A 84 -11.91 2.58 0.34
C LEU A 84 -11.81 3.94 -0.34
N TRP A 85 -12.75 4.26 -1.25
CA TRP A 85 -12.79 5.55 -1.92
C TRP A 85 -13.06 6.72 -0.96
N GLN A 86 -13.98 6.55 -0.01
CA GLN A 86 -14.25 7.55 1.02
C GLN A 86 -13.00 7.81 1.88
N ARG A 87 -12.27 6.76 2.28
CA ARG A 87 -11.03 6.91 3.05
C ARG A 87 -9.92 7.58 2.24
N LEU A 88 -9.83 7.30 0.92
CA LEU A 88 -8.89 7.97 0.03
C LEU A 88 -9.21 9.46 -0.11
N ASP A 89 -10.48 9.82 -0.28
CA ASP A 89 -10.92 11.22 -0.36
C ASP A 89 -10.51 11.99 0.91
N VAL A 90 -10.79 11.43 2.09
CA VAL A 90 -10.36 12.02 3.37
C VAL A 90 -8.84 12.15 3.44
N PHE A 91 -8.09 11.13 3.03
CA PHE A 91 -6.62 11.18 3.01
C PHE A 91 -6.09 12.32 2.13
N LEU A 92 -6.61 12.44 0.89
CA LEU A 92 -6.17 13.44 -0.07
C LEU A 92 -6.53 14.86 0.38
N ARG A 93 -7.76 15.08 0.86
CA ARG A 93 -8.19 16.38 1.39
C ARG A 93 -7.30 16.89 2.53
N GLU A 94 -6.80 15.97 3.34
CA GLU A 94 -5.95 16.29 4.49
C GLU A 94 -4.47 16.47 4.12
N ILE A 95 -3.96 15.74 3.13
CA ILE A 95 -2.52 15.68 2.81
C ILE A 95 -2.13 16.62 1.68
N VAL A 96 -2.96 16.75 0.63
CA VAL A 96 -2.61 17.56 -0.56
C VAL A 96 -2.30 19.02 -0.19
N PRO A 97 -3.11 19.72 0.62
CA PRO A 97 -2.78 21.10 0.99
C PRO A 97 -1.43 21.24 1.72
N VAL A 98 -1.10 20.26 2.57
CA VAL A 98 0.18 20.24 3.29
C VAL A 98 1.35 19.97 2.34
N ALA A 99 1.15 19.14 1.33
CA ALA A 99 2.15 18.86 0.30
C ALA A 99 2.40 20.09 -0.59
N GLU A 100 1.34 20.79 -0.99
CA GLU A 100 1.41 22.05 -1.74
C GLU A 100 2.17 23.13 -0.96
N GLU A 101 1.82 23.35 0.32
CA GLU A 101 2.52 24.29 1.20
C GLU A 101 4.01 23.94 1.40
N ALA A 102 4.33 22.64 1.45
CA ALA A 102 5.69 22.15 1.64
C ALA A 102 6.50 22.07 0.33
N GLY A 103 5.89 22.34 -0.83
CA GLY A 103 6.54 22.19 -2.14
C GLY A 103 6.86 20.73 -2.49
N VAL A 104 6.06 19.78 -2.03
CA VAL A 104 6.24 18.33 -2.24
C VAL A 104 5.11 17.78 -3.12
N VAL A 105 5.48 16.98 -4.11
CA VAL A 105 4.52 16.22 -4.95
C VAL A 105 4.20 14.89 -4.29
N MET A 106 2.91 14.55 -4.23
CA MET A 106 2.44 13.21 -3.87
C MET A 106 2.26 12.39 -5.15
N ALA A 107 2.93 11.23 -5.26
CA ALA A 107 2.96 10.41 -6.47
C ALA A 107 2.70 8.92 -6.21
#